data_AF-A0AA37LRK2-F1
#
_entry.id   AF-A0AA37LRK2-F1
#
_cell.length_a   1.000
_cell.length_b   1.000
_cell.length_c   1.000
_cell.angle_alpha   90.00
_cell.angle_beta   90.00
_cell.angle_gamma   90.00
#
_symmetry.space_group_name_H-M   'P 1'
#
loop_
_entity.id
_entity.type
_entity.pdbx_description
1 polymer ?
#
loop_
_entity_poly.entity_id
_entity_poly.type
_entity_poly.pdbx_seq_one_letter_code
_entity_poly.pdbx_strand_id
1 'polypeptide(L)'
;MDHRFSGFSYYAKATSLTPEYYQTLLDHYWRRSGTTLYRPDQLHACCVHYTLRLDSTQFKPTRDQRQTINRFNKLLTGDAYTKEAARLHPRTREQAKKRDSEFDLIERVHEAEYDSLQVPPEPAHVFTVTLEHDDFTEEKYIVYENYQRVVHKEQPADITRRGFQRFLCESPVQRKTITTADGKEQRLGSFHQCYRLDGKLVAIGVLDLLPHCVSAVYFLYHESIHKYAPGKLGAIREIALAREGGYRYWYPGFYIHTCPKMRYKMDYTPQYILDPETLAWDLMDKRVTDLLDKQQYLSLSKEKPASLGDNGSEEAAEKITAGNVLAEEDPMDESDDDDNDTFLFNTGMPGVMSLDEIRSLDQMDHLKLRIDGSGMLFETGDLVAWQRQDVGASGCLKAGIAELVAALGPELLEDLVVDFWNPHL
;
A
#
# COMPACT_ATOMS: atom_id res chain seq x y z
N MET A 1 -19.24 9.00 23.26
CA MET A 1 -18.23 9.52 22.30
C MET A 1 -18.60 10.96 22.06
N ASP A 2 -17.63 11.85 22.24
CA ASP A 2 -17.78 13.28 21.97
C ASP A 2 -17.92 13.45 20.45
N HIS A 3 -19.05 13.97 19.97
CA HIS A 3 -19.37 14.12 18.54
C HIS A 3 -18.61 15.29 17.86
N ARG A 4 -17.43 15.66 18.37
CA ARG A 4 -16.76 16.91 17.99
C ARG A 4 -15.96 16.84 16.69
N PHE A 5 -15.61 15.65 16.18
CA PHE A 5 -14.83 15.53 14.95
C PHE A 5 -15.47 14.52 13.98
N SER A 6 -15.67 14.95 12.74
CA SER A 6 -15.87 14.04 11.60
C SER A 6 -14.54 13.41 11.21
N GLY A 7 -14.58 12.17 10.67
CA GLY A 7 -13.34 11.51 10.24
C GLY A 7 -12.67 12.29 9.11
N PHE A 8 -11.39 12.62 9.27
CA PHE A 8 -10.58 13.33 8.28
C PHE A 8 -9.29 12.56 7.96
N SER A 9 -8.53 13.03 6.98
CA SER A 9 -7.17 12.56 6.71
C SER A 9 -6.25 13.78 6.65
N TYR A 10 -5.03 13.63 7.13
CA TYR A 10 -4.00 14.65 6.96
C TYR A 10 -3.34 14.47 5.59
N TYR A 11 -3.23 15.55 4.81
CA TYR A 11 -2.73 15.51 3.45
C TYR A 11 -1.44 16.30 3.30
N ALA A 12 -0.56 15.84 2.42
CA ALA A 12 0.61 16.58 1.97
C ALA A 12 0.84 16.34 0.48
N LYS A 13 1.51 17.27 -0.20
CA LYS A 13 1.90 17.09 -1.60
C LYS A 13 3.39 16.87 -1.67
N ALA A 14 3.80 15.77 -2.32
CA ALA A 14 5.20 15.45 -2.53
C ALA A 14 5.60 15.75 -3.97
N THR A 15 6.64 16.57 -4.15
CA THR A 15 7.28 16.80 -5.45
C THR A 15 8.31 15.72 -5.76
N SER A 16 9.00 15.21 -4.74
CA SER A 16 9.97 14.13 -4.87
C SER A 16 10.18 13.41 -3.53
N LEU A 17 10.33 12.09 -3.58
CA LEU A 17 10.60 11.22 -2.44
C LEU A 17 11.68 10.21 -2.80
N THR A 18 12.62 9.99 -1.89
CA THR A 18 13.48 8.80 -1.99
C THR A 18 12.67 7.55 -1.58
N PRO A 19 12.99 6.37 -2.13
CA PRO A 19 12.37 5.12 -1.70
C PRO A 19 12.51 4.85 -0.20
N GLU A 20 13.62 5.26 0.41
CA GLU A 20 13.87 5.14 1.84
C GLU A 20 12.91 6.01 2.66
N TYR A 21 12.76 7.28 2.29
CA TYR A 21 11.85 8.20 2.97
C TYR A 21 10.39 7.68 2.87
N TYR A 22 10.00 7.18 1.69
CA TYR A 22 8.66 6.64 1.51
C TYR A 22 8.43 5.31 2.24
N GLN A 23 9.48 4.50 2.47
CA GLN A 23 9.37 3.30 3.33
C GLN A 23 8.94 3.68 4.75
N THR A 24 9.62 4.66 5.36
CA THR A 24 9.29 5.14 6.71
C THR A 24 7.89 5.74 6.74
N LEU A 25 7.50 6.50 5.72
CA LEU A 25 6.13 7.00 5.58
C LEU A 25 5.09 5.86 5.59
N LEU A 26 5.31 4.77 4.84
CA LEU A 26 4.40 3.62 4.86
C LEU A 26 4.27 2.99 6.26
N ASP A 27 5.38 2.94 6.98
CA ASP A 27 5.48 2.45 8.36
C ASP A 27 4.88 3.44 9.38
N HIS A 28 4.56 4.67 8.96
CA HIS A 28 3.92 5.72 9.75
C HIS A 28 2.48 6.02 9.25
N TYR A 29 1.81 5.02 8.66
CA TYR A 29 0.44 5.11 8.12
C TYR A 29 0.21 6.06 6.94
N TRP A 30 1.25 6.64 6.35
CA TRP A 30 1.09 7.42 5.14
C TRP A 30 0.90 6.53 3.92
N ARG A 31 0.11 6.99 2.96
CA ARG A 31 -0.04 6.42 1.61
C ARG A 31 0.01 7.52 0.58
N ARG A 32 0.11 7.13 -0.69
CA ARG A 32 0.05 8.07 -1.81
C ARG A 32 -1.08 7.74 -2.78
N SER A 33 -1.59 8.78 -3.43
CA SER A 33 -2.41 8.74 -4.64
C SER A 33 -1.83 9.77 -5.61
N GLY A 34 -1.17 9.27 -6.65
CA GLY A 34 -0.27 10.09 -7.45
C GLY A 34 0.83 10.74 -6.59
N THR A 35 0.90 12.07 -6.66
CA THR A 35 1.79 12.95 -5.88
C THR A 35 1.19 13.43 -4.54
N THR A 36 -0.04 13.07 -4.24
CA THR A 36 -0.71 13.40 -2.97
C THR A 36 -0.41 12.32 -1.95
N LEU A 37 0.16 12.70 -0.82
CA LEU A 37 0.31 11.87 0.36
C LEU A 37 -0.88 12.09 1.30
N TYR A 38 -1.31 11.03 1.97
CA TYR A 38 -2.38 11.11 2.96
C TYR A 38 -2.15 10.14 4.12
N ARG A 39 -2.54 10.57 5.32
CA ARG A 39 -2.54 9.78 6.55
C ARG A 39 -3.94 9.85 7.16
N PRO A 40 -4.73 8.76 7.13
CA PRO A 40 -6.07 8.74 7.70
C PRO A 40 -6.04 8.92 9.22
N ASP A 41 -7.02 9.63 9.79
CA ASP A 41 -7.27 9.61 11.23
C ASP A 41 -8.06 8.35 11.59
N GLN A 42 -7.36 7.35 12.14
CA GLN A 42 -7.94 6.08 12.51
C GLN A 42 -8.96 6.19 13.66
N LEU A 43 -8.79 7.16 14.56
CA LEU A 43 -9.61 7.26 15.77
C LEU A 43 -11.02 7.75 15.44
N HIS A 44 -11.14 8.72 14.51
CA HIS A 44 -12.41 9.34 14.13
C HIS A 44 -12.98 8.81 12.81
N ALA A 45 -12.29 7.92 12.10
CA ALA A 45 -12.80 7.31 10.88
C ALA A 45 -14.03 6.42 11.13
N CYS A 46 -15.04 6.55 10.26
CA CYS A 46 -16.18 5.62 10.25
C CYS A 46 -15.76 4.17 9.97
N CYS A 47 -14.71 4.02 9.15
CA CYS A 47 -14.07 2.78 8.75
C CYS A 47 -12.57 2.88 9.04
N VAL A 48 -12.09 2.17 10.06
CA VAL A 48 -10.71 2.31 10.52
C VAL A 48 -9.73 1.67 9.53
N HIS A 49 -8.71 2.44 9.14
CA HIS A 49 -7.65 2.03 8.22
C HIS A 49 -6.46 1.45 8.99
N TYR A 50 -6.23 0.15 8.88
CA TYR A 50 -5.03 -0.50 9.42
C TYR A 50 -3.98 -0.73 8.34
N THR A 51 -2.73 -0.52 8.68
CA THR A 51 -1.61 -0.89 7.81
C THR A 51 -1.24 -2.34 8.11
N LEU A 52 -1.17 -3.17 7.07
CA LEU A 52 -0.70 -4.55 7.17
C LEU A 52 0.63 -4.72 6.44
N ARG A 53 1.42 -5.71 6.87
CA ARG A 53 2.53 -6.26 6.10
C ARG A 53 2.66 -7.76 6.28
N LEU A 54 3.13 -8.43 5.25
CA LEU A 54 3.40 -9.86 5.23
C LEU A 54 4.88 -10.12 5.02
N ASP A 55 5.51 -10.99 5.81
CA ASP A 55 6.88 -11.46 5.53
C ASP A 55 6.84 -12.51 4.41
N SER A 56 7.33 -12.13 3.22
CA SER A 56 7.29 -12.94 2.01
C SER A 56 8.10 -14.23 2.12
N THR A 57 9.11 -14.27 2.99
CA THR A 57 9.94 -15.45 3.24
C THR A 57 9.20 -16.51 4.05
N GLN A 58 8.20 -16.09 4.82
CA GLN A 58 7.38 -16.95 5.67
C GLN A 58 6.02 -17.30 5.04
N PHE A 59 5.68 -16.69 3.91
CA PHE A 59 4.40 -16.90 3.24
C PHE A 59 4.16 -18.38 2.92
N LYS A 60 3.00 -18.89 3.32
CA LYS A 60 2.55 -20.24 2.96
C LYS A 60 1.21 -20.18 2.23
N PRO A 61 1.19 -20.41 0.91
CA PRO A 61 -0.03 -20.38 0.14
C PRO A 61 -1.06 -21.39 0.66
N THR A 62 -2.30 -20.96 0.89
CA THR A 62 -3.42 -21.81 1.28
C THR A 62 -3.79 -22.79 0.16
N ARG A 63 -4.60 -23.82 0.46
CA ARG A 63 -5.06 -24.77 -0.57
C ARG A 63 -5.73 -24.07 -1.75
N ASP A 64 -6.58 -23.09 -1.46
CA ASP A 64 -7.31 -22.34 -2.48
C ASP A 64 -6.37 -21.47 -3.33
N GLN A 65 -5.40 -20.77 -2.71
CA GLN A 65 -4.36 -20.01 -3.42
C GLN A 65 -3.54 -20.92 -4.35
N ARG A 66 -3.11 -22.10 -3.87
CA ARG A 66 -2.41 -23.10 -4.70
C ARG A 66 -3.27 -23.59 -5.86
N GLN A 67 -4.57 -23.82 -5.64
CA GLN A 67 -5.49 -24.23 -6.69
C GLN A 67 -5.73 -23.15 -7.73
N THR A 68 -5.72 -21.87 -7.35
CA THR A 68 -5.83 -20.75 -8.29
C THR A 68 -4.62 -20.71 -9.21
N ILE A 69 -3.40 -20.80 -8.68
CA ILE A 69 -2.17 -20.85 -9.49
C ILE A 69 -2.19 -22.05 -10.44
N ASN A 70 -2.44 -23.26 -9.92
CA ASN A 70 -2.46 -24.47 -10.75
C ASN A 70 -3.52 -24.42 -11.86
N ARG A 71 -4.68 -23.82 -11.61
CA ARG A 71 -5.72 -23.63 -12.63
C ARG A 71 -5.28 -22.66 -13.72
N PHE A 72 -4.63 -21.56 -13.35
CA PHE A 72 -4.10 -20.59 -14.29
C PHE A 72 -2.94 -21.19 -15.11
N ASN A 73 -2.01 -21.90 -14.48
CA ASN A 73 -0.92 -22.58 -15.19
C ASN A 73 -1.45 -23.62 -16.17
N LYS A 74 -2.48 -24.39 -15.79
CA LYS A 74 -3.14 -25.34 -16.70
C LYS A 74 -3.79 -24.65 -17.90
N LEU A 75 -4.38 -23.46 -17.72
CA LEU A 75 -4.91 -22.67 -18.83
C LEU A 75 -3.78 -22.32 -19.80
N LEU A 76 -2.68 -21.79 -19.28
CA LEU A 76 -1.55 -21.33 -20.09
C LEU A 76 -0.89 -22.46 -20.88
N THR A 77 -0.60 -23.58 -20.23
CA THR A 77 0.01 -24.73 -20.91
C THR A 77 -0.98 -25.44 -21.82
N GLY A 78 -2.19 -25.72 -21.34
CA GLY A 78 -3.19 -26.51 -22.04
C GLY A 78 -2.90 -28.02 -22.06
N ASP A 79 -3.93 -28.80 -22.38
CA ASP A 79 -3.84 -30.27 -22.33
C ASP A 79 -2.93 -30.84 -23.44
N ALA A 80 -2.82 -30.17 -24.59
CA ALA A 80 -1.98 -30.59 -25.70
C ALA A 80 -0.48 -30.49 -25.34
N TYR A 81 -0.03 -29.32 -24.86
CA TYR A 81 1.32 -29.13 -24.34
C TYR A 81 1.61 -30.13 -23.22
N THR A 82 0.71 -30.23 -22.23
CA THR A 82 0.93 -31.06 -21.03
C THR A 82 1.20 -32.53 -21.39
N LYS A 83 0.47 -33.08 -22.36
CA LYS A 83 0.65 -34.46 -22.82
C LYS A 83 1.95 -34.64 -23.59
N GLU A 84 2.23 -33.73 -24.51
CA GLU A 84 3.38 -33.86 -25.42
C GLU A 84 4.70 -33.49 -24.74
N ALA A 85 4.71 -32.50 -23.85
CA ALA A 85 5.85 -32.19 -22.99
C ALA A 85 6.17 -33.35 -22.03
N ALA A 86 5.16 -34.04 -21.49
CA ALA A 86 5.41 -35.24 -20.66
C ALA A 86 6.07 -36.38 -21.45
N ARG A 87 5.89 -36.42 -22.79
CA ARG A 87 6.49 -37.41 -23.69
C ARG A 87 7.90 -37.01 -24.12
N LEU A 88 8.11 -35.75 -24.50
CA LEU A 88 9.38 -35.23 -25.01
C LEU A 88 10.36 -34.91 -23.88
N HIS A 89 9.84 -34.41 -22.76
CA HIS A 89 10.59 -33.87 -21.64
C HIS A 89 10.09 -34.48 -20.31
N PRO A 90 10.21 -35.81 -20.14
CA PRO A 90 9.67 -36.48 -18.96
C PRO A 90 10.39 -36.01 -17.68
N ARG A 91 9.61 -35.68 -16.66
CA ARG A 91 10.15 -35.38 -15.33
C ARG A 91 10.80 -36.62 -14.73
N THR A 92 11.95 -36.42 -14.07
CA THR A 92 12.56 -37.49 -13.29
C THR A 92 11.65 -37.87 -12.11
N ARG A 93 11.81 -39.08 -11.57
CA ARG A 93 11.06 -39.54 -10.39
C ARG A 93 11.23 -38.59 -9.21
N GLU A 94 12.42 -38.00 -9.07
CA GLU A 94 12.73 -37.02 -8.01
C GLU A 94 11.98 -35.70 -8.23
N GLN A 95 11.97 -35.17 -9.45
CA GLN A 95 11.21 -33.97 -9.80
C GLN A 95 9.70 -34.16 -9.61
N ALA A 96 9.16 -35.30 -10.02
CA ALA A 96 7.75 -35.63 -9.81
C ALA A 96 7.41 -35.72 -8.31
N LYS A 97 8.24 -36.43 -7.52
CA LYS A 97 8.07 -36.54 -6.08
C LYS A 97 8.12 -35.17 -5.39
N LYS A 98 9.13 -34.35 -5.71
CA LYS A 98 9.26 -32.98 -5.16
C LYS A 98 7.99 -32.16 -5.45
N ARG A 99 7.53 -32.16 -6.70
CA ARG A 99 6.35 -31.37 -7.10
C ARG A 99 5.06 -31.78 -6.39
N ASP A 100 4.92 -33.07 -6.08
CA ASP A 100 3.73 -33.61 -5.41
C ASP A 100 3.80 -33.42 -3.89
N SER A 101 4.99 -33.46 -3.29
CA SER A 101 5.17 -33.28 -1.83
C SER A 101 5.33 -31.82 -1.40
N GLU A 102 5.85 -30.96 -2.27
CA GLU A 102 6.22 -29.58 -1.96
C GLU A 102 5.54 -28.57 -2.87
N PHE A 103 5.14 -27.44 -2.29
CA PHE A 103 4.70 -26.26 -3.04
C PHE A 103 5.77 -25.18 -2.90
N ASP A 104 6.76 -25.20 -3.78
CA ASP A 104 7.68 -24.08 -3.94
C ASP A 104 6.95 -22.93 -4.63
N LEU A 105 6.83 -21.80 -3.93
CA LEU A 105 6.10 -20.63 -4.41
C LEU A 105 6.71 -20.08 -5.70
N ILE A 106 8.02 -19.90 -5.73
CA ILE A 106 8.71 -19.24 -6.84
C ILE A 106 8.64 -20.14 -8.07
N GLU A 107 9.00 -21.42 -7.93
CA GLU A 107 8.88 -22.38 -9.03
C GLU A 107 7.44 -22.41 -9.58
N ARG A 108 6.41 -22.41 -8.71
CA ARG A 108 5.02 -22.54 -9.17
C ARG A 108 4.46 -21.29 -9.81
N VAL A 109 4.90 -20.12 -9.37
CA VAL A 109 4.47 -18.84 -9.94
C VAL A 109 5.04 -18.67 -11.35
N HIS A 110 6.29 -19.09 -11.58
CA HIS A 110 6.96 -18.98 -12.88
C HIS A 110 6.74 -20.17 -13.83
N GLU A 111 6.25 -21.34 -13.36
CA GLU A 111 6.24 -22.59 -14.16
C GLU A 111 5.54 -22.51 -15.54
N ALA A 112 4.61 -21.58 -15.72
CA ALA A 112 3.83 -21.42 -16.94
C ALA A 112 4.17 -20.14 -17.73
N GLU A 113 5.21 -19.41 -17.32
CA GLU A 113 5.79 -18.36 -18.15
C GLU A 113 6.50 -18.95 -19.35
N TYR A 114 6.38 -18.28 -20.49
CA TYR A 114 6.91 -18.80 -21.74
C TYR A 114 8.42 -19.14 -21.66
N ASP A 115 9.21 -18.29 -21.02
CA ASP A 115 10.67 -18.47 -20.89
C ASP A 115 11.06 -19.63 -19.94
N SER A 116 10.12 -20.10 -19.11
CA SER A 116 10.31 -21.26 -18.21
C SER A 116 9.86 -22.58 -18.84
N LEU A 117 9.14 -22.53 -19.96
CA LEU A 117 8.59 -23.71 -20.62
C LEU A 117 9.60 -24.33 -21.59
N GLN A 118 9.56 -25.66 -21.69
CA GLN A 118 10.33 -26.39 -22.69
C GLN A 118 9.53 -26.45 -24.00
N VAL A 119 10.06 -25.82 -25.04
CA VAL A 119 9.45 -25.74 -26.38
C VAL A 119 10.41 -26.35 -27.42
N PRO A 120 9.93 -27.17 -28.38
CA PRO A 120 8.54 -27.62 -28.57
C PRO A 120 8.08 -28.66 -27.52
N PRO A 121 6.75 -28.87 -27.34
CA PRO A 121 5.61 -28.27 -28.09
C PRO A 121 5.28 -26.84 -27.63
N GLU A 122 4.48 -26.11 -28.42
CA GLU A 122 3.98 -24.78 -28.02
C GLU A 122 2.89 -24.89 -26.93
N PRO A 123 2.87 -23.98 -25.94
CA PRO A 123 1.78 -23.88 -24.96
C PRO A 123 0.49 -23.38 -25.61
N ALA A 124 -0.64 -23.54 -24.93
CA ALA A 124 -1.93 -23.01 -25.38
C ALA A 124 -1.96 -21.47 -25.41
N HIS A 125 -1.22 -20.83 -24.51
CA HIS A 125 -1.06 -19.38 -24.47
C HIS A 125 0.38 -18.99 -24.11
N VAL A 126 0.85 -17.88 -24.69
CA VAL A 126 2.12 -17.25 -24.32
C VAL A 126 1.87 -16.27 -23.19
N PHE A 127 2.41 -16.54 -22.01
CA PHE A 127 2.30 -15.67 -20.85
C PHE A 127 3.63 -15.06 -20.48
N THR A 128 3.67 -13.74 -20.35
CA THR A 128 4.86 -12.98 -19.95
C THR A 128 4.52 -11.98 -18.86
N VAL A 129 5.46 -11.80 -17.92
CA VAL A 129 5.36 -10.82 -16.84
C VAL A 129 6.59 -9.93 -16.90
N THR A 130 6.38 -8.62 -17.00
CA THR A 130 7.46 -7.62 -17.10
C THR A 130 7.31 -6.56 -16.03
N LEU A 131 8.43 -6.04 -15.53
CA LEU A 131 8.46 -4.91 -14.60
C LEU A 131 8.90 -3.64 -15.35
N GLU A 132 7.90 -2.84 -15.72
CA GLU A 132 8.01 -1.64 -16.54
C GLU A 132 7.92 -0.37 -15.69
N HIS A 133 8.33 0.78 -16.24
CA HIS A 133 8.07 2.06 -15.59
C HIS A 133 6.56 2.30 -15.45
N ASP A 134 6.17 3.09 -14.48
CA ASP A 134 4.78 3.53 -14.26
C ASP A 134 4.28 4.56 -15.30
N ASP A 135 5.10 4.92 -16.29
CA ASP A 135 4.74 5.87 -17.35
C ASP A 135 3.40 5.51 -18.05
N PHE A 136 2.65 6.55 -18.42
CA PHE A 136 1.42 6.41 -19.20
C PHE A 136 1.70 5.75 -20.56
N THR A 137 0.86 4.76 -20.91
CA THR A 137 0.75 4.27 -22.28
C THR A 137 -0.71 4.01 -22.61
N GLU A 138 -1.07 4.09 -23.90
CA GLU A 138 -2.43 3.75 -24.34
C GLU A 138 -2.78 2.29 -24.03
N GLU A 139 -1.82 1.36 -24.14
CA GLU A 139 -2.02 -0.06 -23.79
C GLU A 139 -2.44 -0.20 -22.32
N LYS A 140 -1.76 0.50 -21.40
CA LYS A 140 -2.09 0.46 -19.96
C LYS A 140 -3.43 1.12 -19.66
N TYR A 141 -3.71 2.24 -20.33
CA TYR A 141 -4.98 2.96 -20.19
C TYR A 141 -6.18 2.10 -20.60
N ILE A 142 -6.06 1.28 -21.66
CA ILE A 142 -7.14 0.37 -22.08
C ILE A 142 -7.50 -0.64 -20.97
N VAL A 143 -6.51 -1.16 -20.24
CA VAL A 143 -6.77 -2.07 -19.11
C VAL A 143 -7.40 -1.31 -17.94
N TYR A 144 -6.93 -0.10 -17.65
CA TYR A 144 -7.53 0.78 -16.63
C TYR A 144 -8.99 1.10 -16.95
N GLU A 145 -9.30 1.56 -18.17
CA GLU A 145 -10.66 1.89 -18.59
C GLU A 145 -11.59 0.69 -18.46
N ASN A 146 -11.14 -0.48 -18.95
CA ASN A 146 -11.91 -1.71 -18.84
C ASN A 146 -12.20 -2.03 -17.38
N TYR A 147 -11.20 -1.91 -16.51
CA TYR A 147 -11.33 -2.19 -15.09
C TYR A 147 -12.32 -1.23 -14.40
N GLN A 148 -12.19 0.08 -14.60
CA GLN A 148 -13.11 1.07 -14.00
C GLN A 148 -14.56 0.82 -14.44
N ARG A 149 -14.79 0.60 -15.73
CA ARG A 149 -16.13 0.33 -16.27
C ARG A 149 -16.71 -1.00 -15.78
N VAL A 150 -15.91 -2.06 -15.73
CA VAL A 150 -16.41 -3.43 -15.45
C VAL A 150 -16.48 -3.71 -13.96
N VAL A 151 -15.49 -3.31 -13.19
CA VAL A 151 -15.35 -3.62 -11.77
C VAL A 151 -15.96 -2.53 -10.89
N HIS A 152 -15.65 -1.25 -11.17
CA HIS A 152 -16.15 -0.11 -10.39
C HIS A 152 -17.46 0.50 -10.90
N LYS A 153 -17.87 0.15 -12.13
CA LYS A 153 -19.10 0.65 -12.76
C LYS A 153 -19.12 2.18 -12.96
N GLU A 154 -17.94 2.79 -13.06
CA GLU A 154 -17.79 4.21 -13.36
C GLU A 154 -18.35 4.55 -14.76
N GLN A 155 -18.83 5.79 -14.91
CA GLN A 155 -19.33 6.25 -16.21
C GLN A 155 -18.16 6.54 -17.15
N PRO A 156 -18.32 6.33 -18.47
CA PRO A 156 -17.25 6.59 -19.44
C PRO A 156 -16.70 8.03 -19.43
N ALA A 157 -17.48 9.00 -18.95
CA ALA A 157 -17.07 10.40 -18.84
C ALA A 157 -16.05 10.64 -17.71
N ASP A 158 -16.08 9.82 -16.66
CA ASP A 158 -15.23 9.96 -15.47
C ASP A 158 -13.88 9.23 -15.67
N ILE A 159 -13.88 8.24 -16.56
CA ILE A 159 -12.70 7.45 -16.89
C ILE A 159 -11.87 8.19 -17.93
N THR A 160 -10.93 9.02 -17.47
CA THR A 160 -10.09 9.85 -18.34
C THR A 160 -8.63 9.43 -18.33
N ARG A 161 -7.92 9.68 -19.44
CA ARG A 161 -6.46 9.47 -19.55
C ARG A 161 -5.69 10.27 -18.51
N ARG A 162 -6.09 11.53 -18.28
CA ARG A 162 -5.48 12.40 -17.28
C ARG A 162 -5.74 11.88 -15.86
N GLY A 163 -6.93 11.35 -15.59
CA GLY A 163 -7.26 10.68 -14.34
C GLY A 163 -6.34 9.48 -14.09
N PHE A 164 -6.21 8.59 -15.07
CA PHE A 164 -5.28 7.46 -15.01
C PHE A 164 -3.83 7.90 -14.77
N GLN A 165 -3.36 8.91 -15.52
CA GLN A 165 -2.01 9.42 -15.40
C GLN A 165 -1.75 9.98 -13.99
N ARG A 166 -2.63 10.88 -13.51
CA ARG A 166 -2.50 11.50 -12.19
C ARG A 166 -2.56 10.47 -11.06
N PHE A 167 -3.40 9.45 -11.21
CA PHE A 167 -3.64 8.47 -10.16
C PHE A 167 -2.53 7.41 -10.10
N LEU A 168 -2.19 6.81 -11.23
CA LEU A 168 -1.38 5.57 -11.27
C LEU A 168 -0.04 5.72 -12.01
N CYS A 169 0.18 6.79 -12.79
CA CYS A 169 1.41 6.95 -13.55
C CYS A 169 2.36 8.03 -12.99
N GLU A 170 1.82 8.99 -12.23
CA GLU A 170 2.59 10.08 -11.63
C GLU A 170 2.97 9.73 -10.19
N SER A 171 4.21 9.30 -9.98
CA SER A 171 4.74 9.02 -8.65
C SER A 171 5.82 10.02 -8.24
N PRO A 172 5.81 10.50 -6.97
CA PRO A 172 6.92 11.25 -6.41
C PRO A 172 8.11 10.36 -6.05
N VAL A 173 7.94 9.02 -5.98
CA VAL A 173 8.98 8.10 -5.53
C VAL A 173 10.01 7.88 -6.63
N GLN A 174 11.24 8.30 -6.38
CA GLN A 174 12.32 8.24 -7.34
C GLN A 174 12.73 6.79 -7.66
N ARG A 175 12.93 6.51 -8.95
CA ARG A 175 13.49 5.23 -9.41
C ARG A 175 15.00 5.20 -9.27
N LYS A 176 15.53 4.11 -8.72
CA LYS A 176 16.98 3.83 -8.69
C LYS A 176 17.24 2.33 -8.62
N THR A 177 18.46 1.91 -8.95
CA THR A 177 18.93 0.54 -8.71
C THR A 177 20.03 0.60 -7.66
N ILE A 178 19.92 -0.25 -6.64
CA ILE A 178 20.94 -0.40 -5.60
C ILE A 178 21.55 -1.80 -5.66
N THR A 179 22.77 -1.93 -5.14
CA THR A 179 23.39 -3.24 -4.90
C THR A 179 23.24 -3.58 -3.43
N THR A 180 22.55 -4.68 -3.14
CA THR A 180 22.35 -5.19 -1.78
C THR A 180 23.65 -5.71 -1.18
N ALA A 181 23.68 -5.93 0.15
CA ALA A 181 24.85 -6.48 0.85
C ALA A 181 25.34 -7.82 0.28
N ASP A 182 24.42 -8.62 -0.28
CA ASP A 182 24.72 -9.91 -0.91
C ASP A 182 25.16 -9.79 -2.38
N GLY A 183 25.38 -8.56 -2.87
CA GLY A 183 25.84 -8.27 -4.24
C GLY A 183 24.74 -8.36 -5.31
N LYS A 184 23.47 -8.54 -4.93
CA LYS A 184 22.34 -8.57 -5.88
C LYS A 184 21.86 -7.16 -6.19
N GLU A 185 21.50 -6.92 -7.45
CA GLU A 185 20.80 -5.69 -7.84
C GLU A 185 19.35 -5.72 -7.36
N GLN A 186 18.89 -4.59 -6.83
CA GLN A 186 17.52 -4.38 -6.37
C GLN A 186 17.01 -3.06 -6.95
N ARG A 187 15.83 -3.11 -7.58
CA ARG A 187 15.19 -1.93 -8.21
C ARG A 187 14.26 -1.26 -7.20
N LEU A 188 14.43 0.03 -7.00
CA LEU A 188 13.61 0.84 -6.11
C LEU A 188 12.84 1.91 -6.89
N GLY A 189 11.72 2.35 -6.34
CA GLY A 189 10.81 3.34 -6.94
C GLY A 189 9.50 2.72 -7.44
N SER A 190 8.74 3.51 -8.19
CA SER A 190 7.42 3.10 -8.70
C SER A 190 7.49 2.44 -10.07
N PHE A 191 6.76 1.34 -10.21
CA PHE A 191 6.75 0.48 -11.40
C PHE A 191 5.36 -0.11 -11.67
N HIS A 192 5.15 -0.51 -12.92
CA HIS A 192 4.03 -1.34 -13.33
C HIS A 192 4.52 -2.77 -13.62
N GLN A 193 4.00 -3.74 -12.86
CA GLN A 193 4.14 -5.15 -13.19
C GLN A 193 3.07 -5.52 -14.22
N CYS A 194 3.47 -5.64 -15.48
CA CYS A 194 2.61 -5.85 -16.63
C CYS A 194 2.48 -7.34 -16.94
N TYR A 195 1.24 -7.83 -17.05
CA TYR A 195 0.92 -9.23 -17.34
C TYR A 195 0.35 -9.34 -18.74
N ARG A 196 1.05 -10.02 -19.65
CA ARG A 196 0.61 -10.20 -21.04
C ARG A 196 0.24 -11.64 -21.33
N LEU A 197 -0.90 -11.81 -21.99
CA LEU A 197 -1.40 -13.08 -22.50
C LEU A 197 -1.51 -12.98 -24.03
N ASP A 198 -0.79 -13.82 -24.75
CA ASP A 198 -0.67 -13.81 -26.21
C ASP A 198 -0.31 -12.42 -26.76
N GLY A 199 0.63 -11.76 -26.08
CA GLY A 199 1.10 -10.42 -26.43
C GLY A 199 0.17 -9.28 -26.05
N LYS A 200 -1.01 -9.55 -25.47
CA LYS A 200 -1.96 -8.51 -25.01
C LYS A 200 -1.84 -8.28 -23.51
N LEU A 201 -1.71 -7.02 -23.09
CA LEU A 201 -1.76 -6.66 -21.67
C LEU A 201 -3.16 -6.93 -21.08
N VAL A 202 -3.20 -7.76 -20.04
CA VAL A 202 -4.44 -8.21 -19.39
C VAL A 202 -4.51 -7.90 -17.90
N ALA A 203 -3.40 -7.54 -17.27
CA ALA A 203 -3.39 -7.01 -15.90
C ALA A 203 -2.16 -6.14 -15.66
N ILE A 204 -2.27 -5.27 -14.65
CA ILE A 204 -1.21 -4.39 -14.17
C ILE A 204 -1.25 -4.36 -12.64
N GLY A 205 -0.14 -4.72 -12.01
CA GLY A 205 0.14 -4.37 -10.62
C GLY A 205 0.88 -3.03 -10.58
N VAL A 206 0.32 -2.03 -9.90
CA VAL A 206 0.96 -0.74 -9.65
C VAL A 206 1.67 -0.85 -8.31
N LEU A 207 3.00 -0.80 -8.35
CA LEU A 207 3.85 -1.17 -7.22
C LEU A 207 4.84 -0.07 -6.88
N ASP A 208 5.03 0.14 -5.58
CA ASP A 208 6.20 0.82 -5.04
C ASP A 208 7.19 -0.23 -4.51
N LEU A 209 8.37 -0.30 -5.11
CA LEU A 209 9.47 -1.14 -4.67
C LEU A 209 10.36 -0.30 -3.75
N LEU A 210 10.34 -0.60 -2.46
CA LEU A 210 11.03 0.13 -1.41
C LEU A 210 12.06 -0.78 -0.74
N PRO A 211 13.04 -0.25 0.00
CA PRO A 211 14.16 -1.05 0.52
C PRO A 211 13.73 -2.32 1.27
N HIS A 212 12.56 -2.29 1.93
CA HIS A 212 12.06 -3.39 2.74
C HIS A 212 10.64 -3.81 2.36
N CYS A 213 10.09 -3.38 1.22
CA CYS A 213 8.81 -3.93 0.78
C CYS A 213 8.51 -3.79 -0.71
N VAL A 214 7.64 -4.69 -1.18
CA VAL A 214 6.78 -4.45 -2.33
C VAL A 214 5.45 -3.92 -1.81
N SER A 215 5.14 -2.66 -2.08
CA SER A 215 3.87 -2.04 -1.71
C SER A 215 2.91 -2.05 -2.89
N ALA A 216 1.77 -2.73 -2.72
CA ALA A 216 0.70 -2.82 -3.68
C ALA A 216 -0.17 -1.56 -3.62
N VAL A 217 0.03 -0.65 -4.58
CA VAL A 217 -0.73 0.60 -4.68
C VAL A 217 -2.09 0.32 -5.30
N TYR A 218 -2.10 -0.39 -6.43
CA TYR A 218 -3.33 -0.74 -7.14
C TYR A 218 -3.13 -2.00 -7.99
N PHE A 219 -4.20 -2.75 -8.23
CA PHE A 219 -4.16 -3.90 -9.13
C PHE A 219 -5.38 -3.88 -10.05
N LEU A 220 -5.13 -3.71 -11.35
CA LEU A 220 -6.16 -3.61 -12.37
C LEU A 220 -6.02 -4.73 -13.39
N TYR A 221 -7.14 -5.17 -13.95
CA TYR A 221 -7.17 -6.28 -14.89
C TYR A 221 -8.30 -6.16 -15.90
N HIS A 222 -8.08 -6.72 -17.08
CA HIS A 222 -9.06 -6.80 -18.14
C HIS A 222 -10.07 -7.92 -17.85
N GLU A 223 -11.33 -7.71 -18.24
CA GLU A 223 -12.44 -8.64 -18.00
C GLU A 223 -12.22 -10.05 -18.59
N SER A 224 -11.36 -10.15 -19.62
CA SER A 224 -11.00 -11.41 -20.29
C SER A 224 -10.40 -12.46 -19.34
N ILE A 225 -9.78 -12.03 -18.24
CA ILE A 225 -9.18 -12.94 -17.25
C ILE A 225 -9.96 -13.02 -15.94
N HIS A 226 -11.11 -12.34 -15.83
CA HIS A 226 -11.88 -12.23 -14.58
C HIS A 226 -12.21 -13.59 -13.94
N LYS A 227 -12.58 -14.60 -14.75
CA LYS A 227 -12.89 -15.96 -14.31
C LYS A 227 -11.72 -16.72 -13.65
N TYR A 228 -10.49 -16.20 -13.72
CA TYR A 228 -9.29 -16.83 -13.18
C TYR A 228 -8.77 -16.22 -11.89
N ALA A 229 -9.58 -15.40 -11.21
CA ALA A 229 -9.24 -14.73 -9.94
C ALA A 229 -7.95 -13.90 -10.02
N PRO A 230 -7.86 -12.93 -10.96
CA PRO A 230 -6.64 -12.17 -11.23
C PRO A 230 -6.09 -11.42 -10.01
N GLY A 231 -6.95 -10.87 -9.14
CA GLY A 231 -6.48 -10.21 -7.91
C GLY A 231 -5.73 -11.15 -6.95
N LYS A 232 -6.14 -12.43 -6.87
CA LYS A 232 -5.43 -13.44 -6.06
C LYS A 232 -4.11 -13.83 -6.70
N LEU A 233 -4.08 -13.99 -8.02
CA LEU A 233 -2.85 -14.24 -8.77
C LEU A 233 -1.85 -13.08 -8.61
N GLY A 234 -2.33 -11.84 -8.73
CA GLY A 234 -1.56 -10.62 -8.54
C GLY A 234 -0.90 -10.55 -7.16
N ALA A 235 -1.68 -10.69 -6.09
CA ALA A 235 -1.13 -10.69 -4.74
C ALA A 235 -0.06 -11.78 -4.53
N ILE A 236 -0.27 -13.01 -5.04
CA ILE A 236 0.73 -14.07 -4.89
C ILE A 236 2.00 -13.76 -5.71
N ARG A 237 1.84 -13.18 -6.90
CA ARG A 237 2.95 -12.73 -7.76
C ARG A 237 3.74 -11.60 -7.12
N GLU A 238 3.08 -10.65 -6.46
CA GLU A 238 3.74 -9.57 -5.72
C GLU A 238 4.49 -10.10 -4.48
N ILE A 239 3.92 -11.09 -3.77
CA ILE A 239 4.63 -11.76 -2.67
C ILE A 239 5.86 -12.54 -3.20
N ALA A 240 5.74 -13.20 -4.34
CA ALA A 240 6.87 -13.86 -5.00
C ALA A 240 7.95 -12.83 -5.37
N LEU A 241 7.58 -11.71 -6.01
CA LEU A 241 8.47 -10.59 -6.32
C LEU A 241 9.18 -10.07 -5.05
N ALA A 242 8.45 -9.92 -3.93
CA ALA A 242 9.01 -9.47 -2.67
C ALA A 242 10.09 -10.43 -2.14
N ARG A 243 9.87 -11.74 -2.32
CA ARG A 243 10.80 -12.79 -1.88
C ARG A 243 12.02 -12.89 -2.80
N GLU A 244 11.82 -12.85 -4.11
CA GLU A 244 12.89 -12.98 -5.11
C GLU A 244 13.81 -11.76 -5.12
N GLY A 245 13.23 -10.57 -5.06
CA GLY A 245 13.96 -9.31 -5.07
C GLY A 245 14.54 -8.90 -3.72
N GLY A 246 14.43 -9.74 -2.67
CA GLY A 246 15.01 -9.45 -1.36
C GLY A 246 14.34 -8.30 -0.62
N TYR A 247 13.11 -7.92 -0.98
CA TYR A 247 12.37 -6.84 -0.31
C TYR A 247 11.83 -7.28 1.05
N ARG A 248 11.76 -8.58 1.35
CA ARG A 248 11.24 -9.16 2.61
C ARG A 248 9.75 -8.98 2.85
N TYR A 249 9.18 -7.78 2.76
CA TYR A 249 7.76 -7.58 3.06
C TYR A 249 6.90 -7.32 1.82
N TRP A 250 5.64 -7.75 1.89
CA TRP A 250 4.58 -7.33 0.98
C TRP A 250 3.56 -6.49 1.74
N TYR A 251 3.29 -5.29 1.27
CA TYR A 251 2.34 -4.34 1.87
C TYR A 251 1.10 -4.31 0.97
N PRO A 252 -0.03 -4.90 1.38
CA PRO A 252 -1.23 -4.97 0.54
C PRO A 252 -2.02 -3.66 0.48
N GLY A 253 -1.49 -2.55 1.01
CA GLY A 253 -2.23 -1.31 1.28
C GLY A 253 -3.08 -1.39 2.56
N PHE A 254 -3.98 -0.43 2.75
CA PHE A 254 -4.82 -0.39 3.96
C PHE A 254 -5.75 -1.59 4.09
N TYR A 255 -6.08 -1.93 5.32
CA TYR A 255 -7.02 -2.97 5.69
C TYR A 255 -8.12 -2.34 6.54
N ILE A 256 -9.36 -2.44 6.05
CA ILE A 256 -10.55 -2.03 6.81
C ILE A 256 -11.28 -3.31 7.22
N HIS A 257 -11.30 -3.61 8.52
CA HIS A 257 -11.84 -4.86 9.03
C HIS A 257 -13.34 -5.05 8.74
N THR A 258 -14.09 -3.95 8.81
CA THR A 258 -15.53 -3.92 8.54
C THR A 258 -15.87 -4.01 7.06
N CYS A 259 -14.91 -3.82 6.13
CA CYS A 259 -15.15 -3.83 4.69
C CYS A 259 -14.98 -5.25 4.10
N PRO A 260 -16.06 -5.90 3.61
CA PRO A 260 -15.98 -7.25 3.06
C PRO A 260 -15.02 -7.37 1.87
N LYS A 261 -14.93 -6.32 1.04
CA LYS A 261 -14.01 -6.27 -0.12
C LYS A 261 -12.54 -6.24 0.29
N MET A 262 -12.21 -5.91 1.53
CA MET A 262 -10.83 -5.84 2.04
C MET A 262 -10.46 -7.01 2.95
N ARG A 263 -11.43 -7.82 3.38
CA ARG A 263 -11.19 -8.98 4.26
C ARG A 263 -10.21 -10.00 3.68
N TYR A 264 -10.16 -10.14 2.36
CA TYR A 264 -9.25 -11.08 1.68
C TYR A 264 -7.76 -10.86 2.01
N LYS A 265 -7.35 -9.65 2.42
CA LYS A 265 -5.94 -9.35 2.73
C LYS A 265 -5.41 -10.18 3.90
N MET A 266 -6.29 -10.60 4.81
CA MET A 266 -5.94 -11.47 5.94
C MET A 266 -5.75 -12.94 5.54
N ASP A 267 -6.20 -13.35 4.34
CA ASP A 267 -6.08 -14.75 3.89
C ASP A 267 -4.64 -15.12 3.49
N TYR A 268 -3.75 -14.14 3.43
CA TYR A 268 -2.32 -14.31 3.22
C TYR A 268 -1.66 -14.30 4.58
N THR A 269 -0.86 -15.32 4.92
CA THR A 269 -0.30 -15.45 6.28
C THR A 269 1.18 -15.86 6.23
N PRO A 270 1.99 -15.44 7.22
CA PRO A 270 1.64 -14.58 8.36
C PRO A 270 1.51 -13.10 8.00
N GLN A 271 0.56 -12.39 8.61
CA GLN A 271 0.40 -10.94 8.49
C GLN A 271 0.73 -10.27 9.82
N TYR A 272 1.20 -9.03 9.74
CA TYR A 272 1.42 -8.16 10.87
C TYR A 272 0.58 -6.91 10.69
N ILE A 273 0.00 -6.42 11.79
CA ILE A 273 -0.75 -5.18 11.87
C ILE A 273 0.12 -4.12 12.53
N LEU A 274 0.10 -2.91 11.99
CA LEU A 274 0.70 -1.75 12.63
C LEU A 274 -0.25 -1.26 13.74
N ASP A 275 0.28 -0.93 14.91
CA ASP A 275 -0.46 -0.29 15.99
C ASP A 275 -0.60 1.21 15.71
N PRO A 276 -1.81 1.80 15.66
CA PRO A 276 -1.96 3.21 15.28
C PRO A 276 -1.36 4.21 16.26
N GLU A 277 -1.18 3.83 17.52
CA GLU A 277 -0.69 4.73 18.58
C GLU A 277 0.83 4.73 18.66
N THR A 278 1.44 3.54 18.63
CA THR A 278 2.88 3.35 18.87
C THR A 278 3.69 3.09 17.62
N LEU A 279 3.04 2.82 16.48
CA LEU A 279 3.67 2.40 15.23
C LEU A 279 4.48 1.09 15.39
N ALA A 280 4.17 0.30 16.42
CA ALA A 280 4.73 -1.03 16.62
C ALA A 280 4.02 -2.06 15.73
N TRP A 281 4.76 -3.09 15.31
CA TRP A 281 4.20 -4.18 14.50
C TRP A 281 3.85 -5.38 15.37
N ASP A 282 2.59 -5.79 15.32
CA ASP A 282 2.07 -6.96 16.03
C ASP A 282 1.65 -8.06 15.05
N LEU A 283 1.76 -9.32 15.47
CA LEU A 283 1.27 -10.44 14.67
C LEU A 283 -0.26 -10.39 14.58
N MET A 284 -0.80 -10.46 13.36
CA MET A 284 -2.23 -10.61 13.10
C MET A 284 -2.65 -12.06 13.36
N ASP A 285 -2.83 -12.40 14.62
CA ASP A 285 -3.29 -13.71 15.07
C ASP A 285 -4.81 -13.73 15.34
N LYS A 286 -5.29 -14.87 15.85
CA LYS A 286 -6.69 -15.02 16.20
C LYS A 286 -7.12 -14.05 17.30
N ARG A 287 -6.26 -13.76 18.28
CA ARG A 287 -6.57 -12.82 19.37
C ARG A 287 -6.81 -11.42 18.81
N VAL A 288 -5.95 -10.96 17.91
CA VAL A 288 -6.13 -9.65 17.26
C VAL A 288 -7.41 -9.62 16.43
N THR A 289 -7.70 -10.69 15.69
CA THR A 289 -8.94 -10.77 14.89
C THR A 289 -10.19 -10.73 15.78
N ASP A 290 -10.19 -11.50 16.88
CA ASP A 290 -11.29 -11.52 17.85
C ASP A 290 -11.50 -10.15 18.55
N LEU A 291 -10.46 -9.33 18.66
CA LEU A 291 -10.54 -7.96 19.17
C LEU A 291 -11.13 -7.01 18.11
N LEU A 292 -10.67 -7.10 16.87
CA LEU A 292 -11.20 -6.32 15.74
C LEU A 292 -12.69 -6.61 15.46
N ASP A 293 -13.16 -7.83 15.74
CA ASP A 293 -14.59 -8.17 15.64
C ASP A 293 -15.45 -7.47 16.73
N LYS A 294 -14.84 -7.05 17.85
CA LYS A 294 -15.54 -6.47 19.02
C LYS A 294 -15.36 -4.96 19.14
N GLN A 295 -14.30 -4.41 18.57
CA GLN A 295 -13.92 -3.00 18.72
C GLN A 295 -13.88 -2.33 17.35
N GLN A 296 -14.44 -1.13 17.26
CA GLN A 296 -14.36 -0.32 16.03
C GLN A 296 -12.91 0.13 15.76
N TYR A 297 -12.25 0.63 16.80
CA TYR A 297 -10.85 1.06 16.80
C TYR A 297 -10.06 0.19 17.78
N LEU A 298 -8.90 -0.31 17.35
CA LEU A 298 -8.01 -1.17 18.11
C LEU A 298 -6.61 -0.58 18.11
N SER A 299 -6.07 -0.40 19.31
CA SER A 299 -4.65 -0.25 19.55
C SER A 299 -4.21 -1.28 20.58
N LEU A 300 -3.32 -2.18 20.16
CA LEU A 300 -2.83 -3.27 21.00
C LEU A 300 -1.96 -2.77 22.16
N SER A 301 -1.32 -1.61 22.00
CA SER A 301 -0.58 -0.96 23.09
C SER A 301 -1.50 -0.40 24.19
N LYS A 302 -2.75 -0.06 23.86
CA LYS A 302 -3.78 0.37 24.82
C LYS A 302 -4.56 -0.79 25.44
N GLU A 303 -4.48 -1.98 24.86
CA GLU A 303 -5.09 -3.19 25.44
C GLU A 303 -4.35 -3.59 26.71
N LYS A 304 -5.06 -3.64 27.84
CA LYS A 304 -4.47 -4.15 29.09
C LYS A 304 -4.09 -5.62 28.88
N PRO A 305 -2.88 -6.06 29.28
CA PRO A 305 -2.56 -7.48 29.26
C PRO A 305 -3.58 -8.19 30.13
N ALA A 306 -4.31 -9.15 29.55
CA ALA A 306 -5.35 -9.88 30.23
C ALA A 306 -4.77 -10.50 31.51
N SER A 307 -5.09 -9.91 32.66
CA SER A 307 -4.90 -10.56 33.95
C SER A 307 -5.70 -11.84 33.93
N LEU A 308 -5.03 -12.95 34.25
CA LEU A 308 -5.66 -14.23 34.55
C LEU A 308 -6.87 -14.02 35.48
N GLY A 309 -8.06 -14.26 34.93
CA GLY A 309 -9.32 -14.52 35.62
C GLY A 309 -9.86 -13.44 36.56
N ASP A 310 -10.97 -12.81 36.19
CA ASP A 310 -12.15 -12.83 37.07
C ASP A 310 -13.45 -12.64 36.27
N ASN A 311 -14.51 -13.27 36.76
CA ASN A 311 -15.83 -13.36 36.17
C ASN A 311 -16.65 -12.08 36.33
N GLY A 312 -17.40 -11.77 35.27
CA GLY A 312 -18.79 -11.34 35.39
C GLY A 312 -19.06 -9.84 35.36
N SER A 313 -19.66 -9.37 34.26
CA SER A 313 -21.03 -8.83 34.27
C SER A 313 -21.45 -8.46 32.85
N GLU A 314 -22.59 -9.01 32.44
CA GLU A 314 -23.33 -8.71 31.21
C GLU A 314 -23.96 -7.31 31.26
N GLU A 315 -23.99 -6.61 30.11
CA GLU A 315 -24.99 -5.62 29.64
C GLU A 315 -24.37 -4.86 28.45
N ALA A 316 -25.00 -4.50 27.35
CA ALA A 316 -26.26 -4.87 26.69
C ALA A 316 -26.01 -4.57 25.19
N ALA A 317 -26.41 -5.47 24.29
CA ALA A 317 -26.20 -5.34 22.85
C ALA A 317 -27.40 -4.63 22.20
N GLU A 318 -27.19 -3.41 21.68
CA GLU A 318 -28.14 -2.79 20.76
C GLU A 318 -27.75 -3.09 19.31
N LYS A 319 -28.68 -3.72 18.60
CA LYS A 319 -28.61 -4.03 17.17
C LYS A 319 -28.83 -2.76 16.36
N ILE A 320 -27.89 -2.41 15.49
CA ILE A 320 -28.14 -1.49 14.37
C ILE A 320 -27.86 -2.22 13.06
N THR A 321 -28.87 -2.21 12.21
CA THR A 321 -28.99 -2.88 10.91
C THR A 321 -28.07 -2.26 9.85
N ALA A 322 -27.47 -3.15 9.04
CA ALA A 322 -26.58 -2.83 7.93
C ALA A 322 -27.29 -2.04 6.81
N GLY A 323 -26.65 -0.95 6.38
CA GLY A 323 -26.89 -0.29 5.10
C GLY A 323 -25.61 -0.34 4.26
N ASN A 324 -25.71 -0.91 3.05
CA ASN A 324 -24.63 -0.90 2.05
C ASN A 324 -24.31 0.55 1.64
N VAL A 325 -23.05 0.94 1.73
CA VAL A 325 -22.53 2.13 1.03
C VAL A 325 -21.23 1.75 0.34
N LEU A 326 -21.22 1.88 -0.99
CA LEU A 326 -20.04 1.83 -1.81
C LEU A 326 -19.24 3.11 -1.54
N ALA A 327 -17.95 2.99 -1.26
CA ALA A 327 -17.06 4.13 -1.17
C ALA A 327 -16.92 4.74 -2.57
N GLU A 328 -17.64 5.83 -2.81
CA GLU A 328 -17.38 6.77 -3.90
C GLU A 328 -16.35 7.78 -3.38
N GLU A 329 -15.29 8.00 -4.16
CA GLU A 329 -14.31 9.04 -3.93
C GLU A 329 -14.95 10.38 -4.30
N ASP A 330 -15.35 11.17 -3.31
CA ASP A 330 -15.87 12.51 -3.56
C ASP A 330 -14.72 13.50 -3.88
N PRO A 331 -14.93 14.43 -4.84
CA PRO A 331 -13.96 15.49 -5.13
C PRO A 331 -13.91 16.50 -3.98
N MET A 332 -12.71 16.99 -3.70
CA MET A 332 -12.41 18.00 -2.67
C MET A 332 -13.26 19.27 -2.84
N ASP A 333 -14.13 19.53 -1.87
CA ASP A 333 -14.80 20.82 -1.69
C ASP A 333 -14.07 21.56 -0.55
N GLU A 334 -13.34 22.61 -0.91
CA GLU A 334 -12.72 23.54 0.04
C GLU A 334 -13.82 24.45 0.60
N SER A 335 -14.40 24.07 1.74
CA SER A 335 -15.21 24.98 2.55
C SER A 335 -14.46 25.36 3.81
N ASP A 336 -14.27 26.67 3.98
CA ASP A 336 -13.69 27.33 5.14
C ASP A 336 -14.56 27.06 6.39
N ASP A 337 -14.16 26.10 7.23
CA ASP A 337 -14.68 25.95 8.60
C ASP A 337 -13.54 26.18 9.61
N ASP A 338 -13.82 27.08 10.56
CA ASP A 338 -13.06 27.51 11.75
C ASP A 338 -11.67 26.84 11.98
N ASP A 339 -10.58 27.55 11.65
CA ASP A 339 -9.15 27.13 11.72
C ASP A 339 -8.69 26.49 13.06
N ASN A 340 -9.52 26.55 14.11
CA ASN A 340 -9.22 26.00 15.43
C ASN A 340 -9.77 24.58 15.64
N ASP A 341 -10.83 24.19 14.93
CA ASP A 341 -11.41 22.84 14.97
C ASP A 341 -10.64 21.86 14.05
N THR A 342 -9.84 22.37 13.12
CA THR A 342 -8.99 21.61 12.20
C THR A 342 -7.52 21.49 12.63
N PHE A 343 -7.12 22.16 13.71
CA PHE A 343 -5.74 22.14 14.20
C PHE A 343 -5.34 20.75 14.73
N LEU A 344 -4.34 20.11 14.12
CA LEU A 344 -3.99 18.70 14.33
C LEU A 344 -3.81 18.35 15.82
N PHE A 345 -3.17 19.22 16.60
CA PHE A 345 -2.89 18.97 18.02
C PHE A 345 -4.14 18.93 18.90
N ASN A 346 -5.28 19.44 18.42
CA ASN A 346 -6.56 19.38 19.14
C ASN A 346 -7.35 18.09 18.85
N THR A 347 -6.97 17.35 17.80
CA THR A 347 -7.74 16.21 17.29
C THR A 347 -7.51 14.94 18.08
N GLY A 348 -6.33 14.77 18.69
CA GLY A 348 -5.93 13.50 19.31
C GLY A 348 -5.70 12.37 18.30
N MET A 349 -5.42 12.71 17.03
CA MET A 349 -5.08 11.74 15.98
C MET A 349 -3.98 10.78 16.45
N PRO A 350 -4.14 9.46 16.29
CA PRO A 350 -3.22 8.50 16.89
C PRO A 350 -1.86 8.48 16.17
N GLY A 351 -0.80 8.30 16.97
CA GLY A 351 0.58 8.20 16.49
C GLY A 351 1.15 9.51 15.92
N VAL A 352 0.57 10.66 16.26
CA VAL A 352 1.14 11.99 15.98
C VAL A 352 1.87 12.51 17.21
N MET A 353 2.94 13.29 17.01
CA MET A 353 3.66 13.90 18.13
C MET A 353 2.79 14.94 18.84
N SER A 354 2.89 14.99 20.16
CA SER A 354 2.23 16.01 20.98
C SER A 354 2.90 17.38 20.82
N LEU A 355 2.17 18.43 21.18
CA LEU A 355 2.68 19.80 21.13
C LEU A 355 3.94 19.99 22.02
N ASP A 356 4.00 19.30 23.16
CA ASP A 356 5.14 19.38 24.08
C ASP A 356 6.38 18.66 23.53
N GLU A 357 6.19 17.54 22.82
CA GLU A 357 7.28 16.88 22.10
C GLU A 357 7.81 17.79 20.99
N ILE A 358 6.93 18.42 20.20
CA ILE A 358 7.32 19.37 19.15
C ILE A 358 8.08 20.57 19.71
N ARG A 359 7.63 21.15 20.83
CA ARG A 359 8.34 22.25 21.51
C ARG A 359 9.74 21.85 21.99
N SER A 360 9.96 20.56 22.21
CA SER A 360 11.23 20.01 22.67
C SER A 360 12.15 19.57 21.53
N LEU A 361 11.72 19.67 20.27
CA LEU A 361 12.52 19.34 19.09
C LEU A 361 13.40 20.51 18.67
N ASP A 362 14.71 20.41 18.94
CA ASP A 362 15.70 21.39 18.48
C ASP A 362 15.76 21.51 16.94
N GLN A 363 15.41 20.43 16.23
CA GLN A 363 15.42 20.38 14.77
C GLN A 363 14.41 21.34 14.12
N MET A 364 13.40 21.81 14.86
CA MET A 364 12.37 22.71 14.33
C MET A 364 12.97 23.99 13.74
N ASP A 365 14.08 24.49 14.26
CA ASP A 365 14.75 25.71 13.77
C ASP A 365 15.67 25.45 12.56
N HIS A 366 15.91 24.18 12.22
CA HIS A 366 16.91 23.76 11.23
C HIS A 366 16.32 23.02 10.02
N LEU A 367 15.00 22.95 9.91
CA LEU A 367 14.32 22.32 8.78
C LEU A 367 14.62 23.10 7.50
N LYS A 368 14.86 22.36 6.41
CA LYS A 368 15.25 22.97 5.13
C LYS A 368 14.03 23.49 4.39
N LEU A 369 14.15 24.72 3.91
CA LEU A 369 13.14 25.43 3.14
C LEU A 369 13.66 25.75 1.74
N ARG A 370 12.82 25.51 0.73
CA ARG A 370 13.00 26.07 -0.61
C ARG A 370 11.94 27.14 -0.84
N ILE A 371 12.39 28.38 -1.03
CA ILE A 371 11.49 29.55 -1.10
C ILE A 371 11.38 30.07 -2.54
N ASP A 372 12.41 29.88 -3.35
CA ASP A 372 12.45 30.35 -4.73
C ASP A 372 13.12 29.35 -5.69
N GLY A 373 13.13 29.72 -6.97
CA GLY A 373 13.77 28.94 -8.04
C GLY A 373 15.30 29.00 -8.06
N SER A 374 15.97 29.65 -7.09
CA SER A 374 17.43 29.76 -7.07
C SER A 374 18.12 28.43 -6.74
N GLY A 375 17.38 27.50 -6.12
CA GLY A 375 17.91 26.24 -5.61
C GLY A 375 18.63 26.37 -4.27
N MET A 376 18.70 27.57 -3.69
CA MET A 376 19.23 27.79 -2.35
C MET A 376 18.25 27.25 -1.29
N LEU A 377 18.78 26.57 -0.28
CA LEU A 377 18.02 26.11 0.88
C LEU A 377 18.27 27.06 2.06
N PHE A 378 17.20 27.41 2.75
CA PHE A 378 17.20 28.22 3.97
C PHE A 378 16.77 27.34 5.15
N GLU A 379 17.08 27.77 6.38
CA GLU A 379 16.54 27.11 7.57
C GLU A 379 15.29 27.85 8.05
N THR A 380 14.36 27.12 8.65
CA THR A 380 13.16 27.70 9.29
C THR A 380 13.52 28.81 10.28
N GLY A 381 14.59 28.62 11.06
CA GLY A 381 15.11 29.60 12.02
C GLY A 381 15.60 30.90 11.40
N ASP A 382 15.95 30.92 10.11
CA ASP A 382 16.38 32.12 9.39
C ASP A 382 15.22 33.11 9.14
N LEU A 383 13.97 32.64 9.24
CA LEU A 383 12.80 33.45 8.98
C LEU A 383 12.47 34.36 10.18
N VAL A 384 12.34 35.67 9.92
CA VAL A 384 11.97 36.66 10.97
C VAL A 384 10.63 36.32 11.65
N ALA A 385 9.68 35.79 10.89
CA ALA A 385 8.37 35.37 11.42
C ALA A 385 8.48 34.17 12.37
N TRP A 386 9.44 33.27 12.14
CA TRP A 386 9.61 32.04 12.91
C TRP A 386 9.90 32.26 14.39
N GLN A 387 10.71 33.28 14.69
CA GLN A 387 11.07 33.66 16.05
C GLN A 387 9.93 34.35 16.82
N ARG A 388 8.88 34.81 16.11
CA ARG A 388 7.74 35.53 16.70
C ARG A 388 6.48 34.67 16.83
N GLN A 389 6.47 33.51 16.19
CA GLN A 389 5.33 32.60 16.14
C GLN A 389 5.48 31.48 17.19
N ASP A 390 4.34 30.95 17.65
CA ASP A 390 4.28 29.78 18.54
C ASP A 390 3.71 28.58 17.79
N VAL A 391 4.24 27.40 18.08
CA VAL A 391 3.78 26.14 17.46
C VAL A 391 2.34 25.79 17.84
N GLY A 392 1.82 26.31 18.96
CA GLY A 392 0.46 26.08 19.44
C GLY A 392 -0.57 27.12 18.96
N ALA A 393 -0.16 28.09 18.14
CA ALA A 393 -1.05 29.10 17.59
C ALA A 393 -1.40 28.76 16.14
N SER A 394 -2.56 28.13 15.92
CA SER A 394 -3.07 27.75 14.59
C SER A 394 -3.07 28.94 13.60
N GLY A 395 -2.98 28.63 12.30
CA GLY A 395 -3.04 29.61 11.21
C GLY A 395 -1.73 30.36 10.95
N CYS A 396 -0.62 29.98 11.58
CA CYS A 396 0.70 30.56 11.31
C CYS A 396 1.68 29.55 10.69
N LEU A 397 2.71 30.04 10.00
CA LEU A 397 3.71 29.21 9.32
C LEU A 397 4.36 28.20 10.28
N LYS A 398 4.76 28.65 11.48
CA LYS A 398 5.40 27.78 12.48
C LYS A 398 4.47 26.67 12.97
N ALA A 399 3.19 26.97 13.16
CA ALA A 399 2.18 25.97 13.50
C ALA A 399 1.95 24.98 12.35
N GLY A 400 1.82 25.44 11.10
CA GLY A 400 1.65 24.55 9.95
C GLY A 400 2.85 23.60 9.74
N ILE A 401 4.09 24.09 9.92
CA ILE A 401 5.28 23.23 9.90
C ILE A 401 5.28 22.27 11.10
N ALA A 402 4.87 22.71 12.30
CA ALA A 402 4.75 21.85 13.47
C ALA A 402 3.74 20.71 13.25
N GLU A 403 2.59 20.97 12.62
CA GLU A 403 1.61 19.93 12.28
C GLU A 403 2.17 18.91 11.29
N LEU A 404 2.88 19.38 10.25
CA LEU A 404 3.56 18.51 9.30
C LEU A 404 4.59 17.62 10.00
N VAL A 405 5.44 18.20 10.84
CA VAL A 405 6.46 17.49 11.63
C VAL A 405 5.80 16.46 12.56
N ALA A 406 4.72 16.84 13.24
CA ALA A 406 4.00 15.95 14.14
C ALA A 406 3.38 14.76 13.41
N ALA A 407 2.85 14.97 12.20
CA ALA A 407 2.27 13.92 11.37
C ALA A 407 3.34 13.04 10.69
N LEU A 408 4.53 13.57 10.40
CA LEU A 408 5.64 12.80 9.82
C LEU A 408 6.37 11.96 10.89
N GLY A 409 6.62 12.55 12.05
CA GLY A 409 7.48 12.01 13.10
C GLY A 409 8.96 12.41 12.94
N PRO A 410 9.77 12.18 13.98
CA PRO A 410 11.13 12.74 14.09
C PRO A 410 12.14 12.09 13.14
N GLU A 411 11.91 10.84 12.74
CA GLU A 411 12.83 10.06 11.87
C GLU A 411 12.96 10.63 10.45
N LEU A 412 11.98 11.44 10.04
CA LEU A 412 11.88 11.97 8.68
C LEU A 412 12.41 13.41 8.55
N LEU A 413 12.82 14.05 9.64
CA LEU A 413 13.07 15.49 9.64
C LEU A 413 14.39 15.90 8.99
N GLU A 414 15.41 15.05 9.05
CA GLU A 414 16.74 15.36 8.52
C GLU A 414 16.72 15.52 6.99
N ASP A 415 15.94 14.69 6.31
CA ASP A 415 15.82 14.66 4.84
C ASP A 415 14.63 15.51 4.33
N LEU A 416 13.87 16.15 5.22
CA LEU A 416 12.71 16.96 4.85
C LEU A 416 13.13 18.30 4.26
N VAL A 417 12.58 18.59 3.07
CA VAL A 417 12.61 19.94 2.47
C VAL A 417 11.18 20.41 2.27
N VAL A 418 10.81 21.50 2.94
CA VAL A 418 9.52 22.16 2.72
C VAL A 418 9.65 23.14 1.58
N ASP A 419 8.86 22.92 0.53
CA ASP A 419 8.96 23.65 -0.73
C ASP A 419 7.79 24.63 -0.88
N PHE A 420 8.08 25.91 -0.66
CA PHE A 420 7.16 27.01 -0.93
C PHE A 420 7.27 27.52 -2.37
N TRP A 421 8.28 27.07 -3.12
CA TRP A 421 8.43 27.43 -4.52
C TRP A 421 7.56 26.55 -5.41
N ASN A 422 6.41 27.07 -5.80
CA ASN A 422 5.60 26.44 -6.84
C ASN A 422 5.74 27.23 -8.15
N PRO A 423 6.42 26.69 -9.19
CA PRO A 423 6.56 27.36 -10.48
C PRO A 423 5.24 27.45 -11.28
N HIS A 424 4.15 26.86 -10.76
CA HIS A 424 2.83 26.80 -11.36
C HIS A 424 1.73 27.48 -10.52
N LEU A 425 2.09 28.16 -9.42
CA LEU A 425 1.20 29.12 -8.73
C LEU A 425 1.51 30.55 -9.16
#